data_AF-A0ABD1KNH6-F1
#
_entry.id   AF-A0ABD1KNH6-F1
#
_cell.length_a   1.000
_cell.length_b   1.000
_cell.length_c   1.000
_cell.angle_alpha   90.00
_cell.angle_beta   90.00
_cell.angle_gamma   90.00
#
_symmetry.space_group_name_H-M   'P 1'
#
loop_
_entity.id
_entity.type
_entity.pdbx_description
1 polymer ?
#
loop_
_entity_poly.entity_id
_entity_poly.type
_entity_poly.pdbx_seq_one_letter_code
_entity_poly.pdbx_strand_id
1 'polypeptide(L)'
;MSFLFVYVCVCVCVCVCVCVRACVHVFINTTLVLSTYQATSAQQSDPCYNYTVLNDTWRATTNTDQSVVRCDRSPTVHWQGWYLLVHQDHSVRMPESCVPILRCGTHAPLWLNGSHPSPADGEVTRQVCGHWINGCCNFQRMSIQVKACPGNYTVYKFVDPVSCSLAYCADFSSEGALPSATIDPTDLSHETVPTTTPSPTTSEHVVGVRLQVSSAERLNETAVEEQILKPLRDLLRQRGVDVSGIRLRRLVEKQP
;
A
#
# COMPACT_ATOMS: atom_id res chain seq x y z
N MET A 1 28.69 3.23 -52.17
CA MET A 1 27.42 3.38 -51.44
C MET A 1 27.71 3.51 -49.95
N SER A 2 27.15 4.55 -49.33
CA SER A 2 26.84 4.76 -47.90
C SER A 2 26.17 3.53 -47.24
N PHE A 3 26.06 3.32 -45.92
CA PHE A 3 26.65 3.91 -44.68
C PHE A 3 26.38 2.93 -43.48
N LEU A 4 26.59 3.17 -42.16
CA LEU A 4 26.79 4.41 -41.38
C LEU A 4 27.89 4.29 -40.28
N PHE A 5 27.55 4.26 -38.97
CA PHE A 5 28.48 4.60 -37.86
C PHE A 5 28.37 3.75 -36.57
N VAL A 6 29.28 4.05 -35.62
CA VAL A 6 29.58 3.42 -34.31
C VAL A 6 29.97 4.55 -33.32
N TYR A 7 30.24 4.22 -32.03
CA TYR A 7 31.01 4.97 -31.01
C TYR A 7 30.21 5.89 -30.06
N VAL A 8 30.66 6.19 -28.82
CA VAL A 8 32.04 6.38 -28.31
C VAL A 8 32.34 5.73 -26.94
N CYS A 9 33.58 5.29 -26.78
CA CYS A 9 34.24 4.97 -25.51
C CYS A 9 35.41 5.96 -25.30
N VAL A 10 35.73 6.33 -24.05
CA VAL A 10 36.97 7.07 -23.72
C VAL A 10 37.69 6.36 -22.57
N CYS A 11 38.69 5.54 -22.92
CA CYS A 11 39.71 5.07 -22.00
C CYS A 11 41.01 5.82 -22.28
N VAL A 12 41.74 6.22 -21.23
CA VAL A 12 43.18 6.52 -21.33
C VAL A 12 43.93 5.43 -20.59
N CYS A 13 44.11 4.29 -21.26
CA CYS A 13 45.02 3.25 -20.81
C CYS A 13 46.40 3.51 -21.43
N VAL A 14 47.37 3.96 -20.62
CA VAL A 14 48.78 3.90 -20.99
C VAL A 14 49.34 2.57 -20.49
N CYS A 15 49.46 1.61 -21.41
CA CYS A 15 49.98 0.29 -21.11
C CYS A 15 51.51 0.32 -20.94
N VAL A 16 52.02 0.12 -19.71
CA VAL A 16 53.32 -0.52 -19.51
C VAL A 16 53.23 -1.49 -18.33
N CYS A 17 53.48 -2.77 -18.58
CA CYS A 17 53.68 -3.73 -17.50
C CYS A 17 55.07 -3.51 -16.89
N VAL A 18 55.16 -2.94 -15.69
CA VAL A 18 56.35 -3.07 -14.84
C VAL A 18 55.93 -3.56 -13.46
N CYS A 19 56.32 -4.79 -13.14
CA CYS A 19 56.18 -5.33 -11.79
C CYS A 19 57.23 -4.66 -10.88
N VAL A 20 56.87 -3.57 -10.21
CA VAL A 20 57.66 -3.02 -9.11
C VAL A 20 56.87 -3.13 -7.81
N ARG A 21 57.44 -3.84 -6.83
CA ARG A 21 56.97 -3.75 -5.43
C ARG A 21 57.22 -2.33 -4.93
N ALA A 22 56.20 -1.49 -4.98
CA ALA A 22 56.17 -0.19 -4.33
C ALA A 22 54.88 -0.06 -3.52
N CYS A 23 54.99 -0.19 -2.20
CA CYS A 23 53.90 0.11 -1.28
C CYS A 23 53.64 1.62 -1.26
N VAL A 24 52.86 2.12 -2.22
CA VAL A 24 52.36 3.49 -2.20
C VAL A 24 51.01 3.48 -1.49
N HIS A 25 50.96 4.09 -0.31
CA HIS A 25 49.70 4.43 0.35
C HIS A 25 48.94 5.41 -0.56
N VAL A 26 48.04 4.89 -1.38
CA VAL A 26 47.08 5.72 -2.11
C VAL A 26 46.12 6.28 -1.06
N PHE A 27 46.33 7.54 -0.68
CA PHE A 27 45.33 8.33 0.02
C PHE A 27 44.16 8.55 -0.92
N ILE A 28 43.23 7.60 -0.94
CA ILE A 28 41.92 7.79 -1.54
C ILE A 28 41.22 8.83 -0.65
N ASN A 29 41.22 10.09 -1.08
CA ASN A 29 40.32 11.09 -0.54
C ASN A 29 38.89 10.65 -0.91
N THR A 30 38.29 9.85 -0.04
CA THR A 30 36.90 9.40 -0.17
C THR A 30 35.97 10.54 0.19
N THR A 31 35.90 11.57 -0.67
CA THR A 31 34.67 12.35 -0.80
C THR A 31 33.61 11.43 -1.40
N LEU A 32 33.04 10.60 -0.52
CA LEU A 32 31.80 9.88 -0.76
C LEU A 32 30.74 10.92 -1.05
N VAL A 33 30.51 11.18 -2.34
CA VAL A 33 29.31 11.85 -2.81
C VAL A 33 28.18 10.88 -2.51
N LEU A 34 27.62 10.99 -1.29
CA LEU A 34 26.40 10.30 -0.91
C LEU A 34 25.27 10.90 -1.73
N SER A 35 25.15 10.44 -2.98
CA SER A 35 23.86 10.40 -3.66
C SER A 35 22.96 9.56 -2.77
N THR A 36 22.22 10.23 -1.89
CA THR A 36 21.13 9.65 -1.15
C THR A 36 20.12 9.19 -2.19
N TYR A 37 20.23 7.92 -2.62
CA TYR A 37 19.18 7.24 -3.35
C TYR A 37 18.03 7.06 -2.35
N GLN A 38 17.25 8.12 -2.27
CA GLN A 38 16.26 8.35 -1.26
C GLN A 38 15.16 7.31 -1.53
N ALA A 39 14.92 6.41 -0.58
CA ALA A 39 13.89 5.36 -0.69
C ALA A 39 12.45 5.93 -0.74
N THR A 40 12.31 7.25 -0.78
CA THR A 40 11.08 7.98 -1.10
C THR A 40 10.49 7.56 -2.45
N SER A 41 11.28 7.23 -3.48
CA SER A 41 10.69 6.95 -4.81
C SER A 41 9.79 5.70 -4.87
N ALA A 42 10.05 4.70 -4.02
CA ALA A 42 9.20 3.51 -3.89
C ALA A 42 8.01 3.74 -2.95
N GLN A 43 8.22 4.45 -1.83
CA GLN A 43 7.13 4.74 -0.88
C GLN A 43 6.14 5.78 -1.44
N GLN A 44 6.61 6.74 -2.25
CA GLN A 44 5.79 7.80 -2.85
C GLN A 44 5.05 7.35 -4.12
N SER A 45 5.37 6.17 -4.65
CA SER A 45 4.61 5.51 -5.72
C SER A 45 3.68 4.41 -5.21
N ASP A 46 3.85 3.92 -3.98
CA ASP A 46 2.91 2.98 -3.37
C ASP A 46 1.57 3.67 -3.07
N PRO A 47 0.45 3.18 -3.61
CA PRO A 47 -0.86 3.80 -3.43
C PRO A 47 -1.42 3.72 -2.00
N CYS A 48 -0.78 2.99 -1.09
CA CYS A 48 -1.08 3.05 0.34
C CYS A 48 -0.57 4.34 1.00
N TYR A 49 0.35 5.08 0.38
CA TYR A 49 0.84 6.36 0.91
C TYR A 49 0.58 7.54 -0.04
N ASN A 50 0.04 7.28 -1.24
CA ASN A 50 -0.28 8.29 -2.25
C ASN A 50 -1.65 8.01 -2.87
N TYR A 51 -2.70 8.54 -2.25
CA TYR A 51 -4.09 8.40 -2.65
C TYR A 51 -4.88 9.71 -2.43
N THR A 52 -5.99 9.86 -3.14
CA THR A 52 -6.99 10.93 -2.94
C THR A 52 -8.12 10.42 -2.04
N VAL A 53 -8.56 11.22 -1.07
CA VAL A 53 -9.74 10.88 -0.24
C VAL A 53 -11.03 11.16 -1.00
N LEU A 54 -11.95 10.21 -1.01
CA LEU A 54 -13.34 10.37 -1.44
C LEU A 54 -14.25 10.27 -0.21
N ASN A 55 -14.68 11.42 0.29
CA ASN A 55 -15.55 11.57 1.47
C ASN A 55 -16.98 12.00 1.12
N ASP A 56 -17.39 11.81 -0.14
CA ASP A 56 -18.75 12.02 -0.63
C ASP A 56 -19.78 11.18 0.18
N THR A 57 -20.47 11.82 1.13
CA THR A 57 -21.45 11.13 2.01
C THR A 57 -22.59 10.47 1.23
N TRP A 58 -22.94 11.01 0.06
CA TRP A 58 -23.99 10.47 -0.80
C TRP A 58 -23.68 9.07 -1.35
N ARG A 59 -22.42 8.62 -1.35
CA ARG A 59 -22.01 7.28 -1.83
C ARG A 59 -22.42 6.12 -0.93
N ALA A 60 -22.89 6.37 0.30
CA ALA A 60 -23.21 5.32 1.26
C ALA A 60 -24.30 4.37 0.73
N THR A 61 -24.12 3.06 0.96
CA THR A 61 -25.13 2.02 0.63
C THR A 61 -26.48 2.26 1.33
N THR A 62 -26.47 2.92 2.48
CA THR A 62 -27.67 3.35 3.22
C THR A 62 -28.41 4.52 2.56
N ASN A 63 -27.74 5.35 1.74
CA ASN A 63 -28.36 6.54 1.15
C ASN A 63 -29.44 6.17 0.11
N THR A 64 -30.68 6.60 0.37
CA THR A 64 -31.85 6.48 -0.51
C THR A 64 -32.23 7.79 -1.20
N ASP A 65 -31.55 8.90 -0.93
CA ASP A 65 -31.92 10.18 -1.52
C ASP A 65 -31.65 10.21 -3.02
N GLN A 66 -32.70 10.53 -3.79
CA GLN A 66 -32.69 10.66 -5.25
C GLN A 66 -33.10 12.09 -5.69
N SER A 67 -33.19 13.04 -4.76
CA SER A 67 -33.48 14.46 -5.06
C SER A 67 -32.39 15.11 -5.91
N VAL A 68 -31.13 14.71 -5.72
CA VAL A 68 -29.97 15.13 -6.52
C VAL A 68 -29.17 13.91 -6.95
N VAL A 69 -29.60 13.29 -8.05
CA VAL A 69 -28.92 12.13 -8.65
C VAL A 69 -27.49 12.49 -9.04
N ARG A 70 -26.55 11.63 -8.63
CA ARG A 70 -25.11 11.72 -8.91
C ARG A 70 -24.68 10.64 -9.88
N CYS A 71 -23.57 10.90 -10.57
CA CYS A 71 -22.90 9.92 -11.40
C CYS A 71 -21.39 10.15 -11.35
N ASP A 72 -20.63 9.06 -11.43
CA ASP A 72 -19.17 9.11 -11.46
C ASP A 72 -18.61 9.23 -12.89
N ARG A 73 -19.48 9.15 -13.90
CA ARG A 73 -19.10 9.48 -15.27
C ARG A 73 -19.00 11.00 -15.42
N SER A 74 -17.79 11.53 -15.46
CA SER A 74 -17.57 12.98 -15.40
C SER A 74 -16.50 13.48 -16.36
N PRO A 75 -16.74 14.58 -17.10
CA PRO A 75 -15.69 15.28 -17.85
C PRO A 75 -14.74 16.09 -16.94
N THR A 76 -15.04 16.25 -15.64
CA THR A 76 -14.24 17.04 -14.68
C THR A 76 -13.61 16.19 -13.58
N VAL A 77 -14.22 15.08 -13.18
CA VAL A 77 -13.59 14.08 -12.30
C VAL A 77 -12.87 13.07 -13.18
N HIS A 78 -11.60 13.34 -13.46
CA HIS A 78 -10.75 12.35 -14.10
C HIS A 78 -10.31 11.33 -13.06
N TRP A 79 -10.73 10.07 -13.23
CA TRP A 79 -10.29 8.93 -12.42
C TRP A 79 -8.81 8.63 -12.68
N GLN A 80 -7.94 9.40 -12.01
CA GLN A 80 -6.49 9.42 -12.18
C GLN A 80 -5.82 9.19 -10.84
N GLY A 81 -5.18 8.02 -10.72
CA GLY A 81 -4.54 7.60 -9.47
C GLY A 81 -5.46 6.76 -8.59
N TRP A 82 -5.15 6.74 -7.31
CA TRP A 82 -5.75 5.85 -6.33
C TRP A 82 -6.59 6.62 -5.33
N TYR A 83 -7.66 5.99 -4.85
CA TYR A 83 -8.67 6.62 -4.03
C TYR A 83 -8.96 5.82 -2.76
N LEU A 84 -9.10 6.51 -1.64
CA LEU A 84 -9.57 5.96 -0.37
C LEU A 84 -11.01 6.41 -0.14
N LEU A 85 -11.94 5.46 -0.03
CA LEU A 85 -13.31 5.77 0.38
C LEU A 85 -13.35 6.03 1.90
N VAL A 86 -13.96 7.15 2.28
CA VAL A 86 -14.13 7.59 3.68
C VAL A 86 -15.59 7.95 3.93
N HIS A 87 -16.11 7.54 5.08
CA HIS A 87 -17.43 7.95 5.56
C HIS A 87 -17.34 8.21 7.07
N GLN A 88 -17.82 9.38 7.52
CA GLN A 88 -17.74 9.78 8.94
C GLN A 88 -16.33 9.59 9.54
N ASP A 89 -15.30 10.08 8.82
CA ASP A 89 -13.87 9.97 9.16
C ASP A 89 -13.29 8.55 9.28
N HIS A 90 -14.09 7.51 9.02
CA HIS A 90 -13.64 6.12 8.96
C HIS A 90 -13.37 5.69 7.51
N SER A 91 -12.33 4.87 7.30
CA SER A 91 -12.18 4.18 6.02
C SER A 91 -13.29 3.15 5.84
N VAL A 92 -13.94 3.21 4.69
CA VAL A 92 -14.95 2.24 4.26
C VAL A 92 -14.51 1.58 2.95
N ARG A 93 -15.16 0.48 2.58
CA ARG A 93 -14.83 -0.29 1.38
C ARG A 93 -15.92 -0.14 0.33
N MET A 94 -15.67 -0.62 -0.89
CA MET A 94 -16.80 -0.91 -1.78
C MET A 94 -17.62 -2.08 -1.20
N PRO A 95 -18.93 -2.19 -1.47
CA PRO A 95 -19.68 -3.37 -1.13
C PRO A 95 -19.25 -4.55 -2.02
N GLU A 96 -19.04 -5.73 -1.45
CA GLU A 96 -18.73 -6.99 -2.17
C GLU A 96 -20.02 -7.70 -2.70
N SER A 97 -21.18 -7.12 -2.44
CA SER A 97 -22.49 -7.69 -2.75
C SER A 97 -23.40 -6.69 -3.46
N CYS A 98 -24.47 -7.21 -4.06
CA CYS A 98 -25.41 -6.44 -4.86
C CYS A 98 -26.19 -5.41 -4.03
N VAL A 99 -25.85 -4.13 -4.22
CA VAL A 99 -26.59 -3.00 -3.63
C VAL A 99 -27.92 -2.80 -4.40
N PRO A 100 -29.09 -2.65 -3.74
CA PRO A 100 -30.36 -2.36 -4.41
C PRO A 100 -30.30 -1.11 -5.30
N ILE A 101 -31.05 -1.07 -6.41
CA ILE A 101 -31.16 0.13 -7.26
C ILE A 101 -31.62 1.37 -6.46
N LEU A 102 -31.35 2.57 -6.99
CA LEU A 102 -31.67 3.85 -6.34
C LEU A 102 -30.97 4.04 -4.97
N ARG A 103 -29.72 3.59 -4.86
CA ARG A 103 -28.85 3.74 -3.69
C ARG A 103 -27.55 4.48 -4.04
N CYS A 104 -26.77 4.85 -3.02
CA CYS A 104 -25.49 5.53 -3.21
C CYS A 104 -25.62 6.82 -4.03
N GLY A 105 -26.75 7.53 -3.86
CA GLY A 105 -27.07 8.78 -4.57
C GLY A 105 -27.19 8.66 -6.09
N THR A 106 -27.30 7.44 -6.65
CA THR A 106 -27.35 7.20 -8.09
C THR A 106 -28.47 6.23 -8.46
N HIS A 107 -28.74 6.08 -9.77
CA HIS A 107 -29.75 5.14 -10.24
C HIS A 107 -29.24 3.67 -10.21
N ALA A 108 -28.02 3.45 -10.72
CA ALA A 108 -27.38 2.14 -10.86
C ALA A 108 -26.11 2.06 -9.98
N PRO A 109 -26.23 1.63 -8.71
CA PRO A 109 -25.08 1.55 -7.81
C PRO A 109 -24.04 0.54 -8.30
N LEU A 110 -22.77 0.93 -8.22
CA LEU A 110 -21.62 0.09 -8.55
C LEU A 110 -21.04 -0.58 -7.30
N TRP A 111 -20.82 -1.88 -7.39
CA TRP A 111 -20.32 -2.76 -6.33
C TRP A 111 -19.24 -3.71 -6.85
N LEU A 112 -18.41 -4.24 -5.95
CA LEU A 112 -17.24 -5.06 -6.29
C LEU A 112 -17.64 -6.51 -6.50
N ASN A 113 -17.42 -7.05 -7.70
CA ASN A 113 -17.74 -8.44 -8.00
C ASN A 113 -16.56 -9.35 -7.61
N GLY A 114 -16.62 -9.85 -6.37
CA GLY A 114 -15.61 -10.67 -5.72
C GLY A 114 -14.99 -9.99 -4.50
N SER A 115 -14.34 -10.77 -3.64
CA SER A 115 -13.81 -10.28 -2.37
C SER A 115 -12.63 -9.31 -2.54
N HIS A 116 -12.49 -8.38 -1.59
CA HIS A 116 -11.28 -7.54 -1.51
C HIS A 116 -10.01 -8.42 -1.35
N PRO A 117 -8.85 -7.95 -1.83
CA PRO A 117 -7.57 -8.61 -1.57
C PRO A 117 -7.22 -8.62 -0.08
N SER A 118 -6.38 -9.56 0.32
CA SER A 118 -5.53 -9.42 1.51
C SER A 118 -4.31 -8.54 1.21
N PRO A 119 -3.62 -7.98 2.21
CA PRO A 119 -2.37 -7.22 1.98
C PRO A 119 -1.26 -8.02 1.30
N ALA A 120 -1.30 -9.36 1.35
CA ALA A 120 -0.32 -10.24 0.70
C ALA A 120 -0.56 -10.40 -0.80
N ASP A 121 -1.78 -10.16 -1.30
CA ASP A 121 -2.13 -10.27 -2.72
C ASP A 121 -1.65 -9.07 -3.55
N GLY A 122 -1.28 -7.97 -2.89
CA GLY A 122 -0.81 -6.75 -3.53
C GLY A 122 -1.91 -6.02 -4.31
N GLU A 123 -1.55 -5.49 -5.48
CA GLU A 123 -2.49 -4.85 -6.39
C GLU A 123 -3.19 -5.92 -7.25
N VAL A 124 -4.51 -6.06 -7.08
CA VAL A 124 -5.31 -7.04 -7.81
C VAL A 124 -6.37 -6.36 -8.67
N THR A 125 -6.63 -6.92 -9.85
CA THR A 125 -7.77 -6.51 -10.65
C THR A 125 -9.05 -7.15 -10.12
N ARG A 126 -10.14 -6.38 -10.10
CA ARG A 126 -11.48 -6.85 -9.76
C ARG A 126 -12.51 -6.33 -10.76
N GLN A 127 -13.53 -7.14 -11.03
CA GLN A 127 -14.66 -6.71 -11.83
C GLN A 127 -15.60 -5.85 -10.97
N VAL A 128 -16.26 -4.89 -11.61
CA VAL A 128 -17.27 -4.02 -11.00
C VAL A 128 -18.60 -4.31 -11.65
N CYS A 129 -19.61 -4.55 -10.83
CA CYS A 129 -20.99 -4.77 -11.24
C CYS A 129 -21.82 -3.52 -10.98
N GLY A 130 -22.80 -3.27 -11.84
CA GLY A 130 -23.84 -2.26 -11.61
C GLY A 130 -25.23 -2.89 -11.61
N HIS A 131 -26.03 -2.60 -10.58
CA HIS A 131 -27.41 -3.10 -10.47
C HIS A 131 -28.34 -2.26 -11.37
N TRP A 132 -29.17 -2.93 -12.16
CA TRP A 132 -30.27 -2.31 -12.90
C TRP A 132 -31.56 -3.14 -12.79
N ILE A 133 -32.66 -2.63 -13.36
CA ILE A 133 -33.99 -3.27 -13.36
C ILE A 133 -33.93 -4.76 -13.75
N ASN A 134 -33.06 -5.12 -14.69
CA ASN A 134 -32.92 -6.49 -15.22
C ASN A 134 -31.89 -7.34 -14.44
N GLY A 135 -31.48 -6.94 -13.23
CA GLY A 135 -30.62 -7.73 -12.33
C GLY A 135 -29.36 -7.04 -11.79
N CYS A 136 -28.76 -7.69 -10.78
CA CYS A 136 -27.67 -7.18 -9.95
C CYS A 136 -26.38 -6.77 -10.68
N CYS A 137 -26.14 -7.28 -11.89
CA CYS A 137 -24.93 -6.97 -12.64
C CYS A 137 -25.25 -6.83 -14.14
N ASN A 138 -25.81 -5.69 -14.52
CA ASN A 138 -26.07 -5.36 -15.93
C ASN A 138 -24.86 -4.69 -16.61
N PHE A 139 -23.96 -4.07 -15.84
CA PHE A 139 -22.82 -3.30 -16.34
C PHE A 139 -21.47 -4.05 -16.22
N GLN A 140 -21.42 -5.29 -16.71
CA GLN A 140 -20.33 -6.29 -16.51
C GLN A 140 -18.95 -5.99 -17.15
N ARG A 141 -18.67 -4.78 -17.64
CA ARG A 141 -17.47 -4.48 -18.46
C ARG A 141 -16.48 -3.51 -17.82
N MET A 142 -16.62 -3.24 -16.53
CA MET A 142 -15.73 -2.33 -15.80
C MET A 142 -14.84 -3.15 -14.86
N SER A 143 -13.54 -2.91 -14.90
CA SER A 143 -12.57 -3.52 -13.99
C SER A 143 -11.71 -2.42 -13.37
N ILE A 144 -11.40 -2.56 -12.08
CA ILE A 144 -10.58 -1.61 -11.31
C ILE A 144 -9.40 -2.35 -10.67
N GLN A 145 -8.32 -1.63 -10.33
CA GLN A 145 -7.31 -2.17 -9.42
C GLN A 145 -7.74 -1.90 -7.97
N VAL A 146 -7.45 -2.85 -7.09
CA VAL A 146 -7.76 -2.80 -5.66
C VAL A 146 -6.51 -3.24 -4.90
N LYS A 147 -6.17 -2.54 -3.82
CA LYS A 147 -5.04 -2.90 -2.95
C LYS A 147 -5.44 -2.75 -1.49
N ALA A 148 -5.26 -3.81 -0.71
CA ALA A 148 -5.39 -3.75 0.74
C ALA A 148 -4.07 -3.25 1.35
N CYS A 149 -4.16 -2.31 2.28
CA CYS A 149 -3.01 -1.58 2.80
C CYS A 149 -2.72 -1.89 4.28
N PRO A 150 -1.45 -1.73 4.72
CA PRO A 150 -1.12 -1.73 6.14
C PRO A 150 -1.95 -0.66 6.88
N GLY A 151 -2.64 -1.04 7.96
CA GLY A 151 -3.58 -0.17 8.66
C GLY A 151 -5.07 -0.47 8.40
N ASN A 152 -5.39 -1.60 7.75
CA ASN A 152 -6.77 -2.10 7.57
C ASN A 152 -7.70 -1.15 6.78
N TYR A 153 -7.18 -0.56 5.72
CA TYR A 153 -7.96 0.15 4.71
C TYR A 153 -7.65 -0.40 3.31
N THR A 154 -8.46 -0.02 2.33
CA THR A 154 -8.32 -0.45 0.94
C THR A 154 -8.36 0.76 0.03
N VAL A 155 -7.45 0.82 -0.94
CA VAL A 155 -7.42 1.84 -1.98
C VAL A 155 -7.81 1.26 -3.33
N TYR A 156 -8.46 2.09 -4.14
CA TYR A 156 -9.07 1.70 -5.41
C TYR A 156 -8.56 2.58 -6.54
N LYS A 157 -8.18 1.97 -7.66
CA LYS A 157 -7.88 2.65 -8.92
C LYS A 157 -9.13 2.59 -9.80
N PHE A 158 -10.08 3.47 -9.51
CA PHE A 158 -11.33 3.58 -10.24
C PHE A 158 -11.12 3.95 -11.72
N VAL A 159 -12.15 3.68 -12.53
CA VAL A 159 -12.20 4.03 -13.96
C VAL A 159 -13.50 4.76 -14.28
N ASP A 160 -13.52 5.52 -15.38
CA ASP A 160 -14.73 6.23 -15.84
C ASP A 160 -15.87 5.24 -16.17
N PRO A 161 -17.04 5.33 -15.49
CA PRO A 161 -18.15 4.43 -15.77
C PRO A 161 -18.75 4.64 -17.15
N VAL A 162 -19.28 3.56 -17.75
CA VAL A 162 -19.82 3.59 -19.11
C VAL A 162 -21.06 4.49 -19.30
N SER A 163 -21.69 4.97 -18.23
CA SER A 163 -22.91 5.80 -18.26
C SER A 163 -23.02 6.71 -17.02
N CYS A 164 -23.63 7.89 -17.18
CA CYS A 164 -23.96 8.80 -16.07
C CYS A 164 -25.22 8.36 -15.27
N SER A 165 -25.54 7.07 -15.27
CA SER A 165 -26.47 6.47 -14.30
C SER A 165 -25.74 5.66 -13.23
N LEU A 166 -24.40 5.62 -13.26
CA LEU A 166 -23.54 4.76 -12.46
C LEU A 166 -22.70 5.58 -11.47
N ALA A 167 -22.54 5.08 -10.25
CA ALA A 167 -21.59 5.60 -9.26
C ALA A 167 -21.08 4.49 -8.31
N TYR A 168 -19.82 4.59 -7.91
CA TYR A 168 -19.13 3.74 -6.93
C TYR A 168 -19.70 3.95 -5.52
N CYS A 169 -20.30 2.89 -4.98
CA CYS A 169 -20.80 2.85 -3.61
C CYS A 169 -19.67 2.74 -2.59
N ALA A 170 -19.93 3.32 -1.42
CA ALA A 170 -19.21 3.08 -0.19
C ALA A 170 -20.09 2.25 0.74
N ASP A 171 -19.60 1.10 1.19
CA ASP A 171 -20.34 0.22 2.09
C ASP A 171 -20.26 0.73 3.52
N PHE A 172 -21.38 1.23 4.00
CA PHE A 172 -21.56 1.68 5.37
C PHE A 172 -22.67 0.85 6.01
N SER A 173 -22.35 -0.37 6.42
CA SER A 173 -23.13 -1.09 7.41
C SER A 173 -22.90 -0.43 8.77
N SER A 174 -23.98 -0.02 9.45
CA SER A 174 -23.91 0.48 10.84
C SER A 174 -23.39 -0.58 11.84
N GLU A 175 -23.19 -1.82 11.40
CA GLU A 175 -22.57 -2.93 12.13
C GLU A 175 -21.04 -2.75 12.34
N GLY A 176 -20.43 -1.72 11.72
CA GLY A 176 -19.07 -1.29 12.05
C GLY A 176 -18.98 -0.43 13.32
N ALA A 177 -20.11 0.13 13.77
CA ALA A 177 -20.22 0.62 15.14
C ALA A 177 -20.45 -0.58 16.07
N LEU A 178 -19.77 -0.59 17.21
CA LEU A 178 -19.96 -1.58 18.27
C LEU A 178 -21.47 -1.84 18.50
N PRO A 179 -21.96 -3.09 18.52
CA PRO A 179 -23.38 -3.34 18.67
C PRO A 179 -23.87 -2.67 19.96
N SER A 180 -24.77 -1.70 19.80
CA SER A 180 -25.39 -1.01 20.91
C SER A 180 -26.23 -2.02 21.67
N ALA A 181 -25.67 -2.54 22.77
CA ALA A 181 -26.35 -3.48 23.64
C ALA A 181 -27.64 -2.82 24.14
N THR A 182 -28.77 -3.26 23.58
CA THR A 182 -30.08 -2.82 24.05
C THR A 182 -30.30 -3.52 25.38
N ILE A 183 -29.96 -2.84 26.48
CA ILE A 183 -30.16 -3.37 27.83
C ILE A 183 -31.65 -3.38 28.10
N ASP A 184 -32.22 -4.59 28.10
CA ASP A 184 -33.56 -4.89 28.59
C ASP A 184 -33.63 -4.51 30.09
N PRO A 185 -34.57 -3.65 30.53
CA PRO A 185 -34.50 -2.99 31.84
C PRO A 185 -35.01 -3.86 32.99
N THR A 186 -34.44 -5.04 33.18
CA THR A 186 -34.61 -5.88 34.38
C THR A 186 -33.39 -6.75 34.67
N ASP A 187 -32.40 -6.21 35.39
CA ASP A 187 -32.10 -6.70 36.75
C ASP A 187 -31.30 -5.64 37.52
N LEU A 188 -31.58 -5.50 38.82
CA LEU A 188 -30.96 -4.51 39.71
C LEU A 188 -30.34 -5.24 40.90
N SER A 189 -29.18 -5.88 40.70
CA SER A 189 -28.38 -6.42 41.80
C SER A 189 -26.94 -5.90 41.74
N HIS A 190 -26.56 -5.28 42.85
CA HIS A 190 -25.29 -4.61 43.09
C HIS A 190 -24.25 -5.63 43.55
N GLU A 191 -23.15 -5.79 42.82
CA GLU A 191 -21.96 -6.45 43.37
C GLU A 191 -20.67 -5.74 42.94
N THR A 192 -19.91 -5.27 43.93
CA THR A 192 -18.68 -4.48 43.72
C THR A 192 -17.48 -5.43 43.75
N VAL A 193 -16.85 -5.68 42.60
CA VAL A 193 -15.69 -6.59 42.46
C VAL A 193 -14.46 -5.78 42.00
N PRO A 194 -13.26 -5.99 42.58
CA PRO A 194 -12.20 -4.99 42.57
C PRO A 194 -11.41 -4.90 41.25
N THR A 195 -11.03 -3.67 40.91
CA THR A 195 -10.13 -3.34 39.81
C THR A 195 -8.71 -3.89 40.04
N THR A 196 -8.38 -5.03 39.43
CA THR A 196 -6.99 -5.41 39.16
C THR A 196 -6.61 -5.03 37.73
N THR A 197 -5.94 -3.88 37.59
CA THR A 197 -5.38 -3.40 36.33
C THR A 197 -4.35 -4.40 35.78
N PRO A 198 -4.55 -5.00 34.58
CA PRO A 198 -3.47 -5.71 33.91
C PRO A 198 -2.42 -4.69 33.44
N SER A 199 -1.15 -4.92 33.77
CA SER A 199 -0.04 -4.11 33.27
C SER A 199 0.01 -4.13 31.74
N PRO A 200 0.45 -3.03 31.08
CA PRO A 200 0.51 -2.97 29.63
C PRO A 200 1.53 -3.99 29.12
N THR A 201 1.03 -5.06 28.50
CA THR A 201 1.89 -6.01 27.80
C THR A 201 2.37 -5.34 26.52
N THR A 202 3.62 -4.89 26.50
CA THR A 202 4.25 -4.35 25.30
C THR A 202 4.31 -5.41 24.22
N SER A 203 3.40 -5.30 23.24
CA SER A 203 3.43 -6.08 22.00
C SER A 203 4.66 -5.66 21.18
N GLU A 204 5.77 -6.37 21.36
CA GLU A 204 6.96 -6.20 20.52
C GLU A 204 6.63 -6.63 19.08
N HIS A 205 6.30 -5.65 18.24
CA HIS A 205 6.14 -5.87 16.80
C HIS A 205 7.51 -6.17 16.18
N VAL A 206 7.84 -7.46 16.04
CA VAL A 206 9.09 -7.92 15.42
C VAL A 206 9.04 -7.68 13.90
N VAL A 207 9.51 -6.51 13.47
CA VAL A 207 9.62 -6.16 12.04
C VAL A 207 10.81 -6.91 11.42
N GLY A 208 10.52 -7.88 10.55
CA GLY A 208 11.52 -8.58 9.75
C GLY A 208 11.77 -7.89 8.41
N VAL A 209 12.98 -7.39 8.18
CA VAL A 209 13.38 -6.77 6.90
C VAL A 209 14.15 -7.79 6.05
N ARG A 210 13.77 -7.93 4.77
CA ARG A 210 14.52 -8.73 3.79
C ARG A 210 15.33 -7.82 2.88
N LEU A 211 16.66 -7.87 3.00
CA LEU A 211 17.58 -7.16 2.12
C LEU A 211 17.96 -8.08 0.94
N GLN A 212 17.93 -7.54 -0.29
CA GLN A 212 18.54 -8.18 -1.45
C GLN A 212 19.86 -7.49 -1.76
N VAL A 213 20.92 -8.28 -1.93
CA VAL A 213 22.29 -7.79 -2.13
C VAL A 213 22.83 -8.46 -3.39
N SER A 214 23.07 -7.67 -4.43
CA SER A 214 23.79 -8.09 -5.62
C SER A 214 25.30 -7.93 -5.38
N SER A 215 26.04 -9.03 -5.42
CA SER A 215 27.50 -9.05 -5.28
C SER A 215 28.12 -9.85 -6.43
N ALA A 216 29.29 -9.43 -6.91
CA ALA A 216 30.08 -10.20 -7.87
C ALA A 216 30.72 -11.45 -7.23
N GLU A 217 30.83 -11.46 -5.91
CA GLU A 217 31.39 -12.57 -5.12
C GLU A 217 30.35 -13.11 -4.12
N ARG A 218 30.46 -14.41 -3.79
CA ARG A 218 29.61 -15.07 -2.78
C ARG A 218 29.90 -14.48 -1.39
N LEU A 219 28.93 -13.74 -0.83
CA LEU A 219 29.03 -13.23 0.54
C LEU A 219 28.73 -14.34 1.55
N ASN A 220 29.54 -14.40 2.62
CA ASN A 220 29.29 -15.25 3.78
C ASN A 220 28.65 -14.43 4.93
N GLU A 221 28.22 -15.10 6.00
CA GLU A 221 27.55 -14.45 7.14
C GLU A 221 28.41 -13.37 7.79
N THR A 222 29.72 -13.60 7.94
CA THR A 222 30.67 -12.62 8.47
C THR A 222 30.76 -11.36 7.60
N ALA A 223 30.82 -11.52 6.27
CA ALA A 223 30.85 -10.39 5.34
C ALA A 223 29.54 -9.60 5.39
N VAL A 224 28.39 -10.25 5.51
CA VAL A 224 27.09 -9.57 5.66
C VAL A 224 26.97 -8.84 7.00
N GLU A 225 27.43 -9.44 8.10
CA GLU A 225 27.41 -8.76 9.41
C GLU A 225 28.34 -7.54 9.46
N GLU A 226 29.58 -7.65 8.96
CA GLU A 226 30.55 -6.54 9.00
C GLU A 226 30.33 -5.48 7.92
N GLN A 227 29.99 -5.85 6.67
CA GLN A 227 29.87 -4.91 5.56
C GLN A 227 28.47 -4.30 5.41
N ILE A 228 27.43 -4.90 6.00
CA ILE A 228 26.03 -4.47 5.79
C ILE A 228 25.33 -4.18 7.12
N LEU A 229 25.26 -5.15 8.03
CA LEU A 229 24.46 -4.99 9.26
C LEU A 229 25.10 -4.08 10.30
N LYS A 230 26.42 -4.07 10.42
CA LYS A 230 27.16 -3.15 11.32
C LYS A 230 26.99 -1.67 10.90
N PRO A 231 27.27 -1.26 9.63
CA PRO A 231 26.94 0.09 9.16
C PRO A 231 25.47 0.47 9.34
N LEU A 232 24.54 -0.47 9.09
CA LEU A 232 23.10 -0.24 9.29
C LEU A 232 22.76 -0.01 10.78
N ARG A 233 23.31 -0.81 11.69
CA ARG A 233 23.13 -0.67 13.14
C ARG A 233 23.68 0.67 13.62
N ASP A 234 24.85 1.11 13.15
CA ASP A 234 25.45 2.39 13.53
C ASP A 234 24.62 3.59 13.02
N LEU A 235 24.13 3.53 11.78
CA LEU A 235 23.28 4.59 11.20
C LEU A 235 21.90 4.71 11.89
N LEU A 236 21.35 3.59 12.35
CA LEU A 236 20.10 3.56 13.11
C LEU A 236 20.30 4.07 14.55
N ARG A 237 21.43 3.74 15.20
CA ARG A 237 21.81 4.32 16.51
C ARG A 237 21.95 5.84 16.43
N GLN A 238 22.57 6.37 15.37
CA GLN A 238 22.66 7.82 15.14
C GLN A 238 21.30 8.51 14.96
N ARG A 239 20.23 7.76 14.63
CA ARG A 239 18.86 8.25 14.53
C ARG A 239 18.00 7.97 15.78
N GLY A 240 18.63 7.53 16.89
CA GLY A 240 17.93 7.25 18.15
C GLY A 240 17.08 5.98 18.13
N VAL A 241 17.27 5.09 17.15
CA VAL A 241 16.55 3.82 17.05
C VAL A 241 17.29 2.75 17.86
N ASP A 242 16.58 2.00 18.70
CA ASP A 242 17.17 0.81 19.33
C ASP A 242 17.36 -0.30 18.28
N VAL A 243 18.59 -0.81 18.21
CA VAL A 243 19.03 -1.82 17.25
C VAL A 243 19.38 -3.15 17.90
N SER A 244 19.11 -3.30 19.20
CA SER A 244 19.50 -4.48 19.98
C SER A 244 18.88 -5.79 19.47
N GLY A 245 17.75 -5.71 18.75
CA GLY A 245 17.12 -6.84 18.06
C GLY A 245 17.60 -7.14 16.63
N ILE A 246 18.47 -6.31 16.03
CA ILE A 246 18.90 -6.45 14.63
C ILE A 246 20.03 -7.49 14.52
N ARG A 247 19.71 -8.64 13.92
CA ARG A 247 20.63 -9.76 13.66
C ARG A 247 20.33 -10.44 12.33
N LEU A 248 21.34 -10.99 11.66
CA LEU A 248 21.13 -11.85 10.49
C LEU A 248 20.31 -13.09 10.87
N ARG A 249 19.22 -13.38 10.15
CA ARG A 249 18.38 -14.58 10.39
C ARG A 249 18.61 -15.72 9.40
N ARG A 250 18.88 -15.41 8.13
CA ARG A 250 19.12 -16.39 7.06
C ARG A 250 19.73 -15.70 5.85
N LEU A 251 20.83 -16.23 5.32
CA LEU A 251 21.25 -15.97 3.94
C LEU A 251 20.59 -16.97 3.00
N VAL A 252 20.06 -16.47 1.88
CA VAL A 252 19.54 -17.28 0.78
C VAL A 252 20.15 -16.76 -0.49
N GLU A 253 21.03 -17.56 -1.08
CA GLU A 253 21.55 -17.29 -2.43
C GLU A 253 20.44 -17.52 -3.45
N LYS A 254 20.29 -16.58 -4.39
CA LYS A 254 19.39 -16.74 -5.52
C LYS A 254 20.24 -17.14 -6.72
N GLN A 255 20.10 -18.40 -7.16
CA GLN A 255 20.65 -18.83 -8.45
C GLN A 255 19.99 -18.02 -9.59
N PRO A 256 20.73 -17.75 -10.68
CA PRO A 256 20.22 -16.99 -11.83
C PRO A 256 19.05 -17.71 -12.53
#